data_AF-R7TMC7-F1
#
_entry.id   AF-R7TMC7-F1
#
_cell.length_a   1.000
_cell.length_b   1.000
_cell.length_c   1.000
_cell.angle_alpha   90.00
_cell.angle_beta   90.00
_cell.angle_gamma   90.00
#
_symmetry.space_group_name_H-M   'P 1'
#
loop_
_entity.id
_entity.type
_entity.pdbx_description
1 polymer ?
#
loop_
_entity_poly.entity_id
_entity_poly.type
_entity_poly.pdbx_seq_one_letter_code
_entity_poly.pdbx_strand_id
1 'polypeptide(L)'
;MSQTRKKKSHKGGHRHFTNEDQQAAERARLAKEKEWRRQKGIESSEEEEEEEEEKEAAETGAVFARGAPGELPPSESESDSEDDEDKGRKGHAHLIAIENPNHNKKTMKKVSELGEGKAELSRREREELERQQAKEHYQRMHAQGKTEEARADLARLALIRKKREDAAKKREEEQKERDQAKSAAEKKLLEKKSKQ
;
A
#
# COMPACT_ATOMS: atom_id res chain seq x y z
N MET A 1 -62.11 14.33 -19.41
CA MET A 1 -60.93 14.29 -18.52
C MET A 1 -59.83 13.46 -19.17
N SER A 2 -58.82 14.07 -19.78
CA SER A 2 -57.69 13.35 -20.40
C SER A 2 -56.51 13.30 -19.41
N GLN A 3 -56.24 12.10 -18.88
CA GLN A 3 -55.06 11.85 -18.05
C GLN A 3 -53.83 11.73 -18.96
N THR A 4 -52.92 12.69 -18.89
CA THR A 4 -51.63 12.61 -19.59
C THR A 4 -50.68 11.71 -18.79
N ARG A 5 -50.32 10.54 -19.37
CA ARG A 5 -49.34 9.62 -18.79
C ARG A 5 -47.93 10.25 -18.88
N LYS A 6 -47.34 10.56 -17.73
CA LYS A 6 -45.99 11.14 -17.61
C LYS A 6 -44.95 10.10 -18.07
N LYS A 7 -44.29 10.34 -19.21
CA LYS A 7 -43.23 9.47 -19.74
C LYS A 7 -42.05 9.47 -18.77
N LYS A 8 -41.63 8.29 -18.31
CA LYS A 8 -40.46 8.09 -17.44
C LYS A 8 -39.20 8.29 -18.29
N SER A 9 -38.47 9.38 -18.07
CA SER A 9 -37.20 9.60 -18.76
C SER A 9 -36.12 8.69 -18.18
N HIS A 10 -35.67 7.72 -18.98
CA HIS A 10 -34.49 6.91 -18.67
C HIS A 10 -33.25 7.70 -19.08
N LYS A 11 -32.92 8.75 -18.32
CA LYS A 11 -31.60 9.39 -18.47
C LYS A 11 -30.60 8.40 -17.86
N GLY A 12 -29.68 7.89 -18.69
CA GLY A 12 -28.73 6.85 -18.31
C GLY A 12 -28.07 7.17 -16.96
N GLY A 13 -28.03 6.16 -16.09
CA GLY A 13 -27.45 6.28 -14.75
C GLY A 13 -25.97 6.68 -14.81
N HIS A 14 -25.44 7.12 -13.67
CA HIS A 14 -24.03 7.45 -13.52
C HIS A 14 -23.16 6.28 -14.00
N ARG A 15 -22.22 6.57 -14.90
CA ARG A 15 -21.22 5.59 -15.34
C ARG A 15 -20.19 5.47 -14.22
N HIS A 16 -20.14 4.31 -13.58
CA HIS A 16 -19.07 3.97 -12.67
C HIS A 16 -17.89 3.46 -13.51
N PHE A 17 -16.79 4.20 -13.50
CA PHE A 17 -15.52 3.69 -13.98
C PHE A 17 -14.85 2.96 -12.82
N THR A 18 -14.29 1.78 -13.08
CA THR A 18 -13.48 1.10 -12.08
C THR A 18 -12.23 1.94 -11.85
N ASN A 19 -12.08 2.46 -10.62
CA ASN A 19 -10.90 3.23 -10.25
C ASN A 19 -9.69 2.29 -10.16
N GLU A 20 -8.49 2.76 -10.51
CA GLU A 20 -7.25 1.97 -10.40
C GLU A 20 -7.05 1.41 -8.99
N ASP A 21 -7.40 2.19 -7.97
CA ASP A 21 -7.39 1.77 -6.56
C ASP A 21 -8.37 0.63 -6.28
N GLN A 22 -9.53 0.59 -6.94
CA GLN A 22 -10.50 -0.50 -6.80
C GLN A 22 -9.98 -1.78 -7.46
N GLN A 23 -9.37 -1.66 -8.64
CA GLN A 23 -8.76 -2.81 -9.32
C GLN A 23 -7.57 -3.36 -8.53
N ALA A 24 -6.73 -2.49 -7.97
CA ALA A 24 -5.63 -2.87 -7.10
C ALA A 24 -6.13 -3.56 -5.82
N ALA A 25 -7.22 -3.06 -5.22
CA ALA A 25 -7.83 -3.66 -4.04
C ALA A 25 -8.44 -5.04 -4.35
N GLU A 26 -9.06 -5.23 -5.50
CA GLU A 26 -9.57 -6.53 -5.94
C GLU A 26 -8.43 -7.52 -6.20
N ARG A 27 -7.38 -7.12 -6.92
CA ARG A 27 -6.18 -7.94 -7.11
C ARG A 27 -5.53 -8.34 -5.79
N ALA A 28 -5.44 -7.41 -4.84
CA ALA A 28 -4.90 -7.68 -3.52
C ALA A 28 -5.79 -8.64 -2.70
N ARG A 29 -7.12 -8.59 -2.90
CA ARG A 29 -8.06 -9.54 -2.29
C ARG A 29 -7.90 -10.93 -2.88
N LEU A 30 -7.85 -11.04 -4.21
CA LEU A 30 -7.66 -12.30 -4.92
C LEU A 30 -6.30 -12.94 -4.56
N ALA A 31 -5.23 -12.16 -4.51
CA ALA A 31 -3.92 -12.66 -4.09
C ALA A 31 -3.94 -13.23 -2.66
N LYS A 32 -4.62 -12.54 -1.72
CA LYS A 32 -4.78 -13.03 -0.34
C LYS A 32 -5.64 -14.28 -0.26
N GLU A 33 -6.67 -14.38 -1.10
CA GLU A 33 -7.52 -15.57 -1.17
C GLU A 33 -6.76 -16.77 -1.75
N LYS A 34 -5.98 -16.57 -2.82
CA LYS A 34 -5.08 -17.56 -3.40
C LYS A 34 -4.05 -18.04 -2.38
N GLU A 35 -3.44 -17.13 -1.62
CA GLU A 35 -2.52 -17.48 -0.54
C GLU A 35 -3.20 -18.26 0.60
N TRP A 36 -4.41 -17.86 0.99
CA TRP A 36 -5.20 -18.58 2.00
C TRP A 36 -5.56 -20.00 1.53
N ARG A 37 -5.93 -20.14 0.25
CA ARG A 37 -6.26 -21.41 -0.40
C ARG A 37 -5.04 -22.33 -0.50
N ARG A 38 -3.87 -21.77 -0.85
CA ARG A 38 -2.57 -22.46 -0.85
C ARG A 38 -2.18 -22.93 0.55
N GLN A 39 -2.35 -22.09 1.56
CA GLN A 39 -2.11 -22.49 2.96
C GLN A 39 -3.06 -23.60 3.43
N LYS A 40 -4.28 -23.64 2.87
CA LYS A 40 -5.26 -24.69 3.15
C LYS A 40 -5.10 -25.94 2.29
N GLY A 41 -4.19 -25.95 1.31
CA GLY A 41 -3.95 -27.08 0.41
C GLY A 41 -5.11 -27.41 -0.53
N ILE A 42 -5.93 -26.42 -0.89
CA ILE A 42 -7.12 -26.58 -1.76
C ILE A 42 -6.78 -26.11 -3.19
N GLU A 43 -5.55 -26.33 -3.66
CA GLU A 43 -5.14 -25.96 -5.02
C GLU A 43 -5.90 -26.82 -6.04
N SER A 44 -6.98 -26.25 -6.60
CA SER A 44 -7.72 -26.83 -7.74
C SER A 44 -7.06 -26.35 -9.03
N SER A 45 -6.76 -27.31 -9.91
CA SER A 45 -6.06 -27.24 -11.21
C SER A 45 -6.57 -26.19 -12.22
N GLU A 46 -7.64 -25.46 -11.91
CA GLU A 46 -8.31 -24.49 -12.78
C GLU A 46 -7.66 -23.09 -12.74
N GLU A 47 -6.75 -22.86 -11.77
CA GLU A 47 -6.08 -21.55 -11.55
C GLU A 47 -4.70 -21.46 -12.25
N GLU A 48 -4.22 -22.56 -12.84
CA GLU A 48 -3.01 -22.59 -13.69
C GLU A 48 -3.30 -22.09 -15.12
N GLU A 49 -4.52 -22.31 -15.64
CA GLU A 49 -4.91 -21.84 -16.99
C GLU A 49 -5.09 -20.31 -17.07
N GLU A 50 -5.64 -19.66 -16.03
CA GLU A 50 -5.80 -18.18 -16.01
C GLU A 50 -4.46 -17.42 -15.95
N GLU A 51 -3.44 -18.01 -15.33
CA GLU A 51 -2.12 -17.38 -15.19
C GLU A 51 -1.25 -17.52 -16.46
N GLU A 52 -1.60 -18.43 -17.37
CA GLU A 52 -1.02 -18.53 -18.72
C GLU A 52 -1.69 -17.55 -19.69
N GLU A 53 -3.00 -17.34 -19.58
CA GLU A 53 -3.75 -16.43 -20.47
C GLU A 53 -3.42 -14.94 -20.23
N GLU A 54 -3.17 -14.52 -18.98
CA GLU A 54 -2.76 -13.13 -18.67
C GLU A 54 -1.33 -12.80 -19.15
N LYS A 55 -0.46 -13.81 -19.30
CA LYS A 55 0.91 -13.65 -19.79
C LYS A 55 0.96 -13.47 -21.32
N GLU A 56 0.12 -14.17 -22.07
CA GLU A 56 -0.02 -14.03 -23.53
C GLU A 56 -0.58 -12.66 -23.94
N ALA A 57 -1.51 -12.09 -23.15
CA ALA A 57 -2.09 -10.78 -23.43
C ALA A 57 -1.12 -9.61 -23.17
N ALA A 58 -0.15 -9.78 -22.27
CA ALA A 58 0.84 -8.74 -21.95
C ALA A 58 1.95 -8.59 -23.01
N GLU A 59 2.20 -9.62 -23.83
CA GLU A 59 3.27 -9.60 -24.85
C GLU A 59 2.87 -8.82 -26.12
N THR A 60 1.58 -8.65 -26.40
CA THR A 60 1.09 -8.07 -27.68
C THR A 60 0.63 -6.60 -27.60
N GLY A 61 0.67 -5.97 -26.41
CA GLY A 61 -0.02 -4.69 -26.14
C GLY A 61 0.83 -3.41 -26.11
N ALA A 62 2.08 -3.40 -26.58
CA ALA A 62 3.00 -2.28 -26.36
C ALA A 62 3.18 -1.33 -27.57
N VAL A 63 2.11 -0.82 -28.20
CA VAL A 63 2.22 0.26 -29.22
C VAL A 63 0.99 1.18 -29.24
N PHE A 64 0.85 2.16 -28.33
CA PHE A 64 0.39 3.52 -28.69
C PHE A 64 0.39 4.53 -27.52
N ALA A 65 0.73 5.78 -27.87
CA ALA A 65 0.36 7.05 -27.24
C ALA A 65 1.08 7.54 -25.96
N ARG A 66 2.11 8.34 -26.23
CA ARG A 66 2.65 9.47 -25.45
C ARG A 66 1.58 10.56 -25.17
N GLY A 67 1.70 11.24 -24.02
CA GLY A 67 1.10 12.56 -23.77
C GLY A 67 1.46 13.10 -22.38
N ALA A 68 2.17 14.24 -22.33
CA ALA A 68 2.84 14.80 -21.14
C ALA A 68 1.89 15.48 -20.12
N PRO A 69 2.30 15.62 -18.83
CA PRO A 69 1.50 16.21 -17.76
C PRO A 69 1.74 17.73 -17.60
N GLY A 70 0.67 18.53 -17.45
CA GLY A 70 0.82 19.95 -17.12
C GLY A 70 -0.48 20.72 -16.97
N GLU A 71 -0.55 21.47 -15.86
CA GLU A 71 -1.47 22.56 -15.50
C GLU A 71 -2.72 22.21 -14.66
N LEU A 72 -2.52 22.30 -13.34
CA LEU A 72 -3.52 22.45 -12.28
C LEU A 72 -3.72 23.95 -12.00
N PRO A 73 -4.95 24.49 -11.92
CA PRO A 73 -5.24 25.64 -11.06
C PRO A 73 -5.67 25.16 -9.66
N PRO A 74 -5.34 25.91 -8.58
CA PRO A 74 -5.75 25.55 -7.22
C PRO A 74 -7.25 25.80 -7.05
N SER A 75 -8.04 24.74 -6.83
CA SER A 75 -9.42 24.89 -6.39
C SER A 75 -9.41 25.12 -4.88
N GLU A 76 -9.68 26.35 -4.48
CA GLU A 76 -10.12 26.69 -3.12
C GLU A 76 -11.31 25.79 -2.75
N SER A 77 -11.11 24.94 -1.73
CA SER A 77 -12.18 24.21 -1.09
C SER A 77 -12.54 24.98 0.17
N GLU A 78 -13.52 25.87 0.04
CA GLU A 78 -14.34 26.37 1.15
C GLU A 78 -14.81 25.16 1.97
N SER A 79 -14.26 25.03 3.16
CA SER A 79 -14.63 24.04 4.15
C SER A 79 -15.85 24.55 4.89
N ASP A 80 -17.05 24.30 4.35
CA ASP A 80 -18.31 24.49 5.08
C ASP A 80 -18.45 23.35 6.10
N SER A 81 -17.90 23.60 7.30
CA SER A 81 -18.08 22.78 8.48
C SER A 81 -19.41 23.18 9.13
N GLU A 82 -20.51 22.53 8.74
CA GLU A 82 -21.79 22.66 9.42
C GLU A 82 -21.68 22.14 10.87
N ASP A 83 -21.56 23.10 11.78
CA ASP A 83 -21.76 23.02 13.22
C ASP A 83 -23.26 22.71 13.50
N ASP A 84 -23.58 21.45 13.81
CA ASP A 84 -24.93 21.02 14.23
C ASP A 84 -25.15 21.35 15.71
N GLU A 85 -25.05 22.64 16.07
CA GLU A 85 -25.38 23.17 17.39
C GLU A 85 -26.31 24.39 17.28
N ASP A 86 -27.51 24.20 16.74
CA ASP A 86 -28.75 24.78 17.28
C ASP A 86 -29.91 24.52 16.31
N LYS A 87 -30.44 23.28 16.31
CA LYS A 87 -31.83 23.07 15.88
C LYS A 87 -32.73 23.67 16.94
N GLY A 88 -32.89 24.99 16.89
CA GLY A 88 -33.77 25.78 17.75
C GLY A 88 -35.11 25.08 17.90
N ARG A 89 -35.34 24.52 19.10
CA ARG A 89 -36.55 23.77 19.42
C ARG A 89 -37.73 24.75 19.32
N LYS A 90 -38.53 24.63 18.27
CA LYS A 90 -39.69 25.50 18.01
C LYS A 90 -40.66 25.44 19.19
N GLY A 91 -40.95 26.59 19.81
CA GLY A 91 -41.94 26.76 20.88
C GLY A 91 -41.34 27.07 22.25
N HIS A 92 -42.15 26.94 23.31
CA HIS A 92 -41.78 27.28 24.70
C HIS A 92 -40.83 26.25 25.36
N ALA A 93 -40.42 25.21 24.63
CA ALA A 93 -39.57 24.12 25.14
C ALA A 93 -38.16 24.58 25.55
N HIS A 94 -37.70 25.74 25.09
CA HIS A 94 -36.45 26.36 25.54
C HIS A 94 -36.60 27.09 26.89
N LEU A 95 -37.81 27.51 27.25
CA LEU A 95 -38.08 28.24 28.49
C LEU A 95 -38.34 27.31 29.68
N ILE A 96 -38.71 26.05 29.41
CA ILE A 96 -38.89 25.03 30.43
C ILE A 96 -37.53 24.42 30.78
N ALA A 97 -37.06 24.68 32.00
CA ALA A 97 -35.87 24.05 32.54
C ALA A 97 -36.08 22.52 32.64
N ILE A 98 -35.29 21.75 31.88
CA ILE A 98 -35.30 20.29 31.95
C ILE A 98 -34.48 19.88 33.18
N GLU A 99 -35.13 19.82 34.34
CA GLU A 99 -34.56 19.34 35.59
C GLU A 99 -34.66 17.81 35.67
N ASN A 100 -34.09 17.13 34.67
CA ASN A 100 -33.98 15.69 34.71
C ASN A 100 -32.76 15.33 35.59
N PRO A 101 -32.93 14.63 36.72
CA PRO A 101 -31.83 14.29 37.62
C PRO A 101 -30.77 13.37 37.00
N ASN A 102 -31.08 12.67 35.91
CA ASN A 102 -30.12 11.91 35.12
C ASN A 102 -29.53 12.70 33.93
N HIS A 103 -29.92 13.97 33.75
CA HIS A 103 -29.38 14.82 32.70
C HIS A 103 -28.03 15.39 33.12
N ASN A 104 -26.97 14.71 32.67
CA ASN A 104 -25.61 15.14 32.93
C ASN A 104 -25.28 16.38 32.08
N LYS A 105 -25.30 17.56 32.71
CA LYS A 105 -24.95 18.84 32.06
C LYS A 105 -23.45 18.83 31.77
N LYS A 106 -23.07 18.82 30.48
CA LYS A 106 -21.67 18.91 30.07
C LYS A 106 -21.16 20.33 30.37
N THR A 107 -20.48 20.52 31.50
CA THR A 107 -19.76 21.76 31.79
C THR A 107 -18.40 21.72 31.10
N MET A 108 -18.10 22.68 30.21
CA MET A 108 -16.79 22.83 29.60
C MET A 108 -15.77 23.27 30.66
N LYS A 109 -14.96 22.32 31.17
CA LYS A 109 -13.84 22.60 32.08
C LYS A 109 -12.56 22.78 31.27
N LYS A 110 -11.74 23.75 31.65
CA LYS A 110 -10.43 23.99 31.01
C LYS A 110 -9.47 22.86 31.35
N VAL A 111 -8.71 22.40 30.35
CA VAL A 111 -7.77 21.28 30.43
C VAL A 111 -6.74 21.47 31.57
N SER A 112 -6.40 22.72 31.90
CA SER A 112 -5.47 23.08 32.99
C SER A 112 -5.99 22.82 34.41
N GLU A 113 -7.30 22.66 34.61
CA GLU A 113 -7.91 22.40 35.93
C GLU A 113 -8.19 20.91 36.20
N LEU A 114 -8.01 20.04 35.19
CA LEU A 114 -7.99 18.60 35.39
C LEU A 114 -6.62 18.22 35.97
N GLY A 115 -6.53 18.15 37.29
CA GLY A 115 -5.28 17.95 38.03
C GLY A 115 -4.44 16.75 37.62
N GLU A 116 -3.15 16.80 37.98
CA GLU A 116 -2.06 15.83 37.79
C GLU A 116 -2.27 14.47 38.49
N GLY A 117 -3.50 14.00 38.65
CA GLY A 117 -3.76 12.62 38.99
C GLY A 117 -3.49 11.78 37.75
N LYS A 118 -2.45 10.93 37.77
CA LYS A 118 -2.28 9.87 36.77
C LYS A 118 -3.61 9.14 36.65
N ALA A 119 -4.37 9.45 35.61
CA ALA A 119 -5.59 8.74 35.29
C ALA A 119 -5.18 7.30 35.12
N GLU A 120 -5.57 6.47 36.07
CA GLU A 120 -5.36 5.05 36.00
C GLU A 120 -6.13 4.55 34.78
N LEU A 121 -5.43 4.44 33.65
CA LEU A 121 -5.97 3.92 32.40
C LEU A 121 -6.80 2.69 32.73
N SER A 122 -8.03 2.66 32.21
CA SER A 122 -8.94 1.57 32.44
C SER A 122 -8.23 0.26 32.12
N ARG A 123 -8.54 -0.84 32.82
CA ARG A 123 -7.90 -2.15 32.59
C ARG A 123 -7.83 -2.51 31.10
N ARG A 124 -8.87 -2.13 30.36
CA ARG A 124 -8.99 -2.28 28.90
C ARG A 124 -7.98 -1.43 28.12
N GLU A 125 -7.78 -0.18 28.53
CA GLU A 125 -6.84 0.75 27.89
C GLU A 125 -5.38 0.35 28.16
N ARG A 126 -5.08 -0.17 29.36
CA ARG A 126 -3.74 -0.71 29.67
C ARG A 126 -3.38 -1.90 28.79
N GLU A 127 -4.30 -2.85 28.64
CA GLU A 127 -4.09 -4.02 27.79
C GLU A 127 -3.99 -3.64 26.31
N GLU A 128 -4.75 -2.64 25.86
CA GLU A 128 -4.67 -2.15 24.48
C GLU A 128 -3.33 -1.47 24.18
N LEU A 129 -2.83 -0.63 25.10
CA LEU A 129 -1.49 -0.04 24.97
C LEU A 129 -0.39 -1.09 25.03
N GLU A 130 -0.48 -2.07 25.91
CA GLU A 130 0.50 -3.16 25.98
C GLU A 130 0.50 -3.98 24.69
N ARG A 131 -0.68 -4.27 24.13
CA ARG A 131 -0.80 -4.94 22.83
C ARG A 131 -0.18 -4.11 21.70
N GLN A 132 -0.35 -2.79 21.72
CA GLN A 132 0.29 -1.89 20.74
C GLN A 132 1.81 -1.89 20.90
N GLN A 133 2.31 -1.71 22.13
CA GLN A 133 3.74 -1.73 22.44
C GLN A 133 4.40 -3.06 22.09
N ALA A 134 3.73 -4.19 22.33
CA ALA A 134 4.24 -5.52 21.97
C ALA A 134 4.36 -5.69 20.45
N LYS A 135 3.38 -5.20 19.68
CA LYS A 135 3.43 -5.19 18.21
C LYS A 135 4.56 -4.30 17.70
N GLU A 136 4.69 -3.09 18.23
CA GLU A 136 5.77 -2.17 17.87
C GLU A 136 7.15 -2.75 18.22
N HIS A 137 7.27 -3.38 19.38
CA HIS A 137 8.49 -4.07 19.80
C HIS A 137 8.82 -5.22 18.85
N TYR A 138 7.83 -6.06 18.49
CA TYR A 138 8.01 -7.12 17.51
C TYR A 138 8.47 -6.56 16.15
N GLN A 139 7.78 -5.55 15.63
CA GLN A 139 8.13 -4.90 14.37
C GLN A 139 9.54 -4.30 14.42
N ARG A 140 9.90 -3.65 15.54
CA ARG A 140 11.24 -3.10 15.77
C ARG A 140 12.31 -4.19 15.79
N MET A 141 12.05 -5.31 16.46
CA MET A 141 12.97 -6.44 16.51
C MET A 141 13.10 -7.14 15.15
N HIS A 142 12.01 -7.23 14.39
CA HIS A 142 11.99 -7.78 13.04
C HIS A 142 12.77 -6.87 12.08
N ALA A 143 12.54 -5.55 12.13
CA ALA A 143 13.29 -4.56 11.36
C ALA A 143 14.79 -4.56 11.72
N GLN A 144 15.14 -4.84 12.98
CA GLN A 144 16.53 -5.02 13.41
C GLN A 144 17.15 -6.35 12.95
N GLY A 145 16.39 -7.24 12.31
CA GLY A 145 16.89 -8.55 11.89
C GLY A 145 17.09 -9.52 13.07
N LYS A 146 16.44 -9.29 14.21
CA LYS A 146 16.63 -10.11 15.41
C LYS A 146 15.64 -11.27 15.52
N THR A 147 14.49 -11.19 14.85
CA THR A 147 13.55 -12.31 14.72
C THR A 147 14.15 -13.41 13.85
N GLU A 148 13.75 -14.66 14.08
CA GLU A 148 14.26 -15.81 13.31
C GLU A 148 13.93 -15.68 11.82
N GLU A 149 12.73 -15.18 11.50
CA GLU A 149 12.29 -14.86 10.14
C GLU A 149 13.24 -13.87 9.46
N ALA A 150 13.49 -12.71 10.09
CA ALA A 150 14.34 -11.69 9.50
C ALA A 150 15.80 -12.14 9.40
N ARG A 151 16.28 -12.97 10.34
CA ARG A 151 17.60 -13.60 10.25
C ARG A 151 17.69 -14.54 9.05
N ALA A 152 16.68 -15.36 8.82
CA ALA A 152 16.63 -16.27 7.68
C ALA A 152 16.62 -15.49 6.35
N ASP A 153 15.84 -14.41 6.27
CA ASP A 153 15.81 -13.56 5.08
C ASP A 153 17.14 -12.85 4.84
N LEU A 154 17.78 -12.32 5.88
CA LEU A 154 19.11 -11.74 5.78
C LEU A 154 20.15 -12.77 5.34
N ALA A 155 20.08 -14.01 5.86
CA ALA A 155 20.96 -15.09 5.46
C ALA A 155 20.75 -15.47 3.98
N ARG A 156 19.49 -15.54 3.52
CA ARG A 156 19.14 -15.77 2.12
C ARG A 156 19.70 -14.66 1.23
N LEU A 157 19.51 -13.41 1.60
CA LEU A 157 20.05 -12.27 0.86
C LEU A 157 21.59 -12.27 0.84
N ALA A 158 22.24 -12.64 1.93
CA ALA A 158 23.69 -12.77 2.00
C ALA A 158 24.21 -13.87 1.05
N LEU A 159 23.55 -15.01 0.94
CA LEU A 159 23.89 -16.06 -0.02
C LEU A 159 23.77 -15.56 -1.47
N ILE A 160 22.72 -14.80 -1.79
CA ILE A 160 22.54 -14.22 -3.13
C ILE A 160 23.65 -13.20 -3.43
N ARG A 161 23.98 -12.34 -2.47
CA ARG A 161 25.09 -11.37 -2.62
C ARG A 161 26.41 -12.10 -2.89
N LYS A 162 26.75 -13.13 -2.10
CA LYS A 162 27.94 -13.97 -2.34
C LYS A 162 27.96 -14.59 -3.72
N LYS A 163 26.85 -15.21 -4.15
CA LYS A 163 26.74 -15.79 -5.50
C LYS A 163 26.94 -14.75 -6.60
N ARG A 164 26.42 -13.53 -6.42
CA ARG A 164 26.60 -12.42 -7.37
C ARG A 164 28.03 -11.92 -7.41
N GLU A 165 28.66 -11.74 -6.24
CA GLU A 165 30.05 -11.33 -6.11
C GLU A 165 31.01 -12.36 -6.72
N ASP A 166 30.78 -13.65 -6.45
CA ASP A 166 31.59 -14.73 -7.01
C ASP A 166 31.42 -14.83 -8.54
N ALA A 167 30.20 -14.63 -9.06
CA ALA A 167 29.96 -14.58 -10.49
C ALA A 167 30.60 -13.34 -11.15
N ALA A 168 30.58 -12.19 -10.48
CA ALA A 168 31.24 -10.98 -10.96
C ALA A 168 32.77 -11.16 -10.99
N LYS A 169 33.36 -11.71 -9.92
CA LYS A 169 34.80 -12.02 -9.85
C LYS A 169 35.21 -13.00 -10.96
N LYS A 170 34.45 -14.09 -11.17
CA LYS A 170 34.73 -15.03 -12.26
C LYS A 170 34.67 -14.37 -13.64
N ARG A 171 33.70 -13.49 -13.88
CA ARG A 171 33.63 -12.73 -15.15
C ARG A 171 34.81 -11.76 -15.31
N GLU A 172 35.21 -11.08 -14.24
CA GLU A 172 36.38 -10.18 -14.28
C GLU A 172 37.68 -10.94 -14.52
N GLU A 173 37.85 -12.11 -13.92
CA GLU A 173 39.01 -12.98 -14.13
C GLU A 173 39.07 -13.49 -15.58
N GLU A 174 37.96 -14.03 -16.09
CA GLU A 174 37.86 -14.47 -17.50
C GLU A 174 38.10 -13.31 -18.47
N GLN A 175 37.57 -12.13 -18.18
CA GLN A 175 37.77 -10.94 -19.01
C GLN A 175 39.24 -10.49 -18.99
N LYS A 176 39.90 -10.50 -17.82
CA LYS A 176 41.33 -10.18 -17.70
C LYS A 176 42.20 -11.19 -18.46
N GLU A 177 41.92 -12.49 -18.37
CA GLU A 177 42.63 -13.51 -19.13
C GLU A 177 42.43 -13.35 -20.64
N ARG A 178 41.18 -13.07 -21.07
CA ARG A 178 40.86 -12.83 -22.46
C ARG A 178 41.58 -11.58 -23.01
N ASP A 179 41.65 -10.52 -22.22
CA ASP A 179 42.32 -9.27 -22.64
C ASP A 179 43.85 -9.40 -22.60
N GLN A 180 44.40 -10.19 -21.68
CA GLN A 180 45.82 -10.58 -21.71
C GLN A 180 46.13 -11.44 -22.94
N ALA A 181 45.27 -12.39 -23.30
CA ALA A 181 45.44 -13.22 -24.49
C ALA A 181 45.36 -12.39 -25.77
N LYS A 182 44.40 -11.45 -25.86
CA LYS A 182 44.29 -10.50 -27.00
C LYS A 182 45.52 -9.60 -27.10
N SER A 183 45.95 -8.98 -26.00
CA SER A 183 47.11 -8.10 -26.01
C SER A 183 48.42 -8.86 -26.31
N ALA A 184 48.56 -10.10 -25.84
CA ALA A 184 49.67 -10.97 -26.22
C ALA A 184 49.64 -11.35 -27.71
N ALA A 185 48.45 -11.63 -28.27
CA ALA A 185 48.28 -11.90 -29.69
C ALA A 185 48.59 -10.67 -30.55
N GLU A 186 48.15 -9.48 -30.13
CA GLU A 186 48.42 -8.21 -30.80
C GLU A 186 49.91 -7.85 -30.77
N LYS A 187 50.58 -8.02 -29.61
CA LYS A 187 52.04 -7.85 -29.49
C LYS A 187 52.80 -8.80 -30.42
N LYS A 188 52.41 -10.09 -30.47
CA LYS A 188 53.00 -11.07 -31.40
C LYS A 188 52.78 -10.70 -32.86
N LEU A 189 51.62 -10.13 -33.21
CA LEU A 189 51.33 -9.68 -34.57
C LEU A 189 52.19 -8.45 -34.95
N LEU A 190 52.34 -7.48 -34.05
CA LEU A 190 53.21 -6.31 -34.22
C LEU A 190 54.67 -6.72 -34.40
N GLU A 191 55.17 -7.64 -33.59
CA GLU A 191 56.55 -8.13 -33.67
C GLU A 191 56.83 -8.90 -34.98
N LYS A 192 55.84 -9.62 -35.50
CA LYS A 192 55.94 -10.26 -36.83
C LYS A 192 55.97 -9.23 -37.95
N LYS A 193 55.16 -8.16 -37.86
CA LYS A 193 55.14 -7.07 -38.84
C LYS A 193 56.42 -6.24 -38.83
N SER A 194 57.11 -6.11 -37.70
CA SER A 194 58.39 -5.38 -37.63
C SER A 194 59.61 -6.18 -38.09
N LYS A 195 59.46 -7.50 -38.32
CA LYS A 195 60.54 -8.42 -38.73
C LYS A 195 60.45 -8.83 -40.22
N GLN A 196 59.43 -8.38 -40.94
CA GLN A 196 59.34 -8.44 -42.41
C GLN A 196 59.76 -7.10 -43.01
#